data_AF-A0A940NK78-F1
#
_entry.id   AF-A0A940NK78-F1
#
_cell.length_a   1.000
_cell.length_b   1.000
_cell.length_c   1.000
_cell.angle_alpha   90.00
_cell.angle_beta   90.00
_cell.angle_gamma   90.00
#
_symmetry.space_group_name_H-M   'P 1'
#
loop_
_entity.id
_entity.type
_entity.pdbx_description
1 polymer ?
#
loop_
_entity_poly.entity_id
_entity_poly.type
_entity_poly.pdbx_seq_one_letter_code
_entity_poly.pdbx_strand_id
1 'polypeptide(L)'
;MKLEPRHLEGLDTAALLGIAITLLAAFYFQLAMGELPCAFCNLIRVGFMLLGSGLLLNLRFGMQAWNYLLSAIGALIGSLISLLFMFAKAPAYTVPTGSAILGLHM
;
A
#
# COMPACT_ATOMS: atom_id res chain seq x y z
N MET A 1 -15.00 -0.17 -26.47
CA MET A 1 -15.52 -0.75 -25.21
C MET A 1 -16.01 0.41 -24.35
N LYS A 2 -17.33 0.68 -24.33
CA LYS A 2 -17.89 1.74 -23.47
C LYS A 2 -18.00 1.17 -22.06
N LEU A 3 -17.13 1.61 -21.15
CA LEU A 3 -17.24 1.25 -19.75
C LEU A 3 -18.43 2.00 -19.15
N GLU A 4 -19.44 1.27 -18.70
CA GLU A 4 -20.52 1.86 -17.89
C GLU A 4 -19.98 2.29 -16.52
N PRO A 5 -20.49 3.39 -15.94
CA PRO A 5 -20.04 3.91 -14.64
C PRO A 5 -20.12 2.86 -13.51
N ARG A 6 -21.06 1.92 -13.61
CA ARG A 6 -21.26 0.80 -12.66
C ARG A 6 -20.06 -0.15 -12.59
N HIS A 7 -19.39 -0.39 -13.72
CA HIS A 7 -18.18 -1.25 -13.77
C HIS A 7 -16.97 -0.56 -13.14
N LEU A 8 -16.94 0.77 -13.24
CA LEU A 8 -15.89 1.61 -12.70
C LEU A 8 -15.95 1.66 -11.17
N GLU A 9 -17.15 1.79 -10.61
CA GLU A 9 -17.39 1.67 -9.15
C GLU A 9 -17.05 0.27 -8.62
N GLY A 10 -17.38 -0.78 -9.38
CA GLY A 10 -17.00 -2.16 -9.05
C GLY A 10 -15.49 -2.37 -9.00
N LEU A 11 -14.73 -1.72 -9.88
CA LEU A 11 -13.27 -1.80 -9.88
C LEU A 11 -12.67 -1.02 -8.70
N ASP A 12 -13.19 0.18 -8.42
CA ASP A 12 -12.73 1.00 -7.30
C ASP A 12 -12.97 0.30 -5.96
N THR A 13 -14.14 -0.32 -5.78
CA THR A 13 -14.47 -1.10 -4.57
C THR A 13 -13.57 -2.33 -4.42
N ALA A 14 -13.33 -3.07 -5.50
CA ALA A 14 -12.41 -4.22 -5.49
C ALA A 14 -10.98 -3.80 -5.14
N ALA A 15 -10.49 -2.70 -5.71
CA ALA A 15 -9.17 -2.14 -5.41
C ALA A 15 -9.08 -1.70 -3.93
N LEU A 16 -10.12 -1.06 -3.41
CA LEU A 16 -10.19 -0.62 -2.01
C LEU A 16 -10.18 -1.82 -1.04
N LEU A 17 -10.90 -2.90 -1.38
CA LEU A 17 -10.85 -4.16 -0.64
C LEU A 17 -9.45 -4.78 -0.63
N GLY A 18 -8.78 -4.79 -1.79
CA GLY A 18 -7.40 -5.26 -1.90
C GLY A 18 -6.44 -4.49 -0.97
N ILE A 19 -6.54 -3.15 -0.95
CA ILE A 19 -5.76 -2.30 -0.05
C ILE A 19 -6.08 -2.61 1.42
N ALA A 20 -7.36 -2.77 1.78
CA ALA A 20 -7.74 -3.09 3.16
C ALA A 20 -7.14 -4.43 3.63
N ILE A 21 -7.19 -5.46 2.77
CA ILE A 21 -6.61 -6.79 3.06
C ILE A 21 -5.10 -6.69 3.24
N THR A 22 -4.38 -5.94 2.39
CA THR A 22 -2.92 -5.80 2.53
C THR A 22 -2.54 -5.06 3.81
N LEU A 23 -3.25 -4.00 4.20
CA LEU A 23 -3.02 -3.33 5.48
C LEU A 23 -3.27 -4.25 6.67
N LEU A 24 -4.33 -5.06 6.60
CA LEU A 24 -4.69 -6.01 7.67
C LEU A 24 -3.63 -7.09 7.81
N ALA A 25 -3.15 -7.66 6.70
CA ALA A 25 -2.03 -8.60 6.70
C ALA A 25 -0.77 -7.96 7.33
N ALA A 26 -0.45 -6.71 6.99
CA ALA A 26 0.68 -6.00 7.59
C ALA A 26 0.50 -5.79 9.11
N PHE A 27 -0.72 -5.52 9.59
CA PHE A 27 -1.01 -5.41 11.03
C PHE A 27 -0.91 -6.76 11.72
N TYR A 28 -1.30 -7.83 11.03
CA TYR A 28 -1.18 -9.18 11.54
C TYR A 28 0.28 -9.54 11.81
N PHE A 29 1.19 -9.28 10.87
CA PHE A 29 2.63 -9.50 11.11
C PHE A 29 3.15 -8.68 12.29
N GLN A 30 2.72 -7.41 12.40
CA GLN A 30 3.17 -6.54 13.49
C GLN A 30 2.66 -6.98 14.88
N LEU A 31 1.39 -7.41 14.98
CA LEU A 31 0.76 -7.80 16.25
C LEU A 31 1.06 -9.23 16.66
N ALA A 32 1.17 -10.16 15.70
CA ALA A 32 1.39 -11.57 15.96
C ALA A 32 2.87 -11.94 16.15
N MET A 33 3.79 -11.32 15.38
CA MET A 33 5.23 -11.61 15.48
C MET A 33 5.99 -10.63 16.40
N GLY A 34 5.34 -9.56 16.87
CA GLY A 34 5.91 -8.66 17.89
C GLY A 34 7.17 -7.92 17.46
N GLU A 35 7.41 -7.80 16.14
CA GLU A 35 8.63 -7.18 15.61
C GLU A 35 8.55 -5.66 15.64
N LEU A 36 9.67 -4.99 15.92
CA LEU A 36 9.74 -3.53 15.89
C LEU A 36 9.51 -3.04 14.44
N PRO A 37 8.57 -2.10 14.22
CA PRO A 37 8.27 -1.62 12.87
C PRO A 37 9.44 -0.81 12.30
N CYS A 38 9.87 -1.18 11.09
CA CYS A 38 10.77 -0.36 10.29
C CYS A 38 10.12 0.99 9.95
N ALA A 39 10.88 2.09 10.09
CA ALA A 39 10.41 3.44 9.76
C ALA A 39 9.91 3.55 8.30
N PHE A 40 10.57 2.86 7.37
CA PHE A 40 10.16 2.78 5.96
C PHE A 40 8.79 2.11 5.77
N CYS A 41 8.52 1.03 6.51
CA CYS A 41 7.29 0.26 6.41
C CYS A 41 6.07 1.06 6.87
N ASN A 42 6.24 1.89 7.90
CA ASN A 42 5.19 2.81 8.32
C ASN A 42 4.91 3.88 7.25
N LEU A 43 5.95 4.37 6.58
CA LEU A 43 5.81 5.31 5.47
C LEU A 43 5.06 4.70 4.26
N ILE A 44 5.37 3.45 3.91
CA ILE A 44 4.66 2.70 2.85
C ILE A 44 3.18 2.52 3.23
N ARG A 45 2.89 2.22 4.50
CA ARG A 45 1.51 2.10 5.00
C ARG A 45 0.74 3.40 4.86
N VAL A 46 1.35 4.54 5.17
CA VAL A 46 0.74 5.86 4.94
C VAL A 46 0.49 6.09 3.44
N GLY A 47 1.40 5.67 2.57
CA GLY A 47 1.19 5.68 1.12
C GLY A 47 -0.05 4.88 0.69
N PHE A 48 -0.24 3.67 1.24
CA PHE A 48 -1.46 2.89 0.99
C PHE A 48 -2.72 3.51 1.59
N MET A 49 -2.64 4.18 2.75
CA MET A 49 -3.77 4.93 3.31
C MET A 49 -4.17 6.11 2.43
N LEU A 50 -3.20 6.83 1.86
CA LEU A 50 -3.44 7.91 0.89
C LEU A 50 -4.00 7.40 -0.44
N LEU A 51 -3.50 6.26 -0.93
CA LEU A 51 -4.07 5.58 -2.09
C LEU A 51 -5.53 5.21 -1.85
N GLY A 52 -5.82 4.55 -0.72
CA GLY A 52 -7.16 4.12 -0.37
C GLY A 52 -8.14 5.28 -0.14
N SER A 53 -7.69 6.40 0.44
CA SER A 53 -8.54 7.56 0.67
C SER A 53 -9.01 8.21 -0.64
N GLY A 54 -8.14 8.29 -1.66
CA GLY A 54 -8.52 8.79 -2.98
C GLY A 54 -9.59 7.95 -3.67
N LEU A 55 -9.48 6.61 -3.60
CA LEU A 55 -10.52 5.70 -4.10
C LEU A 55 -11.83 5.82 -3.30
N LEU A 56 -11.74 5.98 -1.98
CA LEU A 56 -12.92 6.16 -1.12
C LEU A 56 -13.66 7.47 -1.41
N LEU A 57 -12.92 8.55 -1.70
CA LEU A 57 -13.50 9.82 -2.13
C LEU A 57 -14.25 9.66 -3.46
N ASN A 58 -13.74 8.83 -4.37
CA ASN A 58 -14.38 8.56 -5.65
C ASN A 58 -15.74 7.86 -5.48
N LEU A 59 -15.84 6.94 -4.53
CA LEU A 59 -17.10 6.26 -4.19
C LEU A 59 -18.12 7.19 -3.50
N ARG A 60 -17.66 8.19 -2.73
CA ARG A 60 -18.55 9.06 -1.94
C ARG A 60 -19.02 10.31 -2.69
N PHE A 61 -18.13 10.97 -3.44
CA PHE A 61 -18.41 12.23 -4.13
C PHE A 61 -18.69 12.07 -5.63
N GLY A 62 -18.68 10.82 -6.11
CA GLY A 62 -18.84 10.49 -7.52
C GLY A 62 -17.51 10.57 -8.28
N MET A 63 -17.55 10.04 -9.50
CA MET A 63 -16.37 9.77 -10.31
C MET A 63 -15.74 11.07 -10.82
N GLN A 64 -14.63 11.48 -10.21
CA GLN A 64 -13.92 12.72 -10.55
C GLN A 64 -12.43 12.45 -10.79
N ALA A 65 -11.87 13.03 -11.86
CA ALA A 65 -10.47 12.84 -12.23
C ALA A 65 -9.47 13.30 -11.13
N TRP A 66 -9.85 14.30 -10.33
CA TRP A 66 -9.06 14.76 -9.18
C TRP A 66 -8.92 13.76 -8.05
N ASN A 67 -9.95 12.96 -7.80
CA ASN A 67 -9.86 11.91 -6.78
C ASN A 67 -8.89 10.82 -7.22
N TYR A 68 -8.86 10.50 -8.52
CA TYR A 68 -7.88 9.59 -9.09
C TYR A 68 -6.46 10.13 -9.07
N LEU A 69 -6.27 11.44 -9.24
CA LEU A 69 -4.95 12.06 -9.10
C LEU A 69 -4.40 11.88 -7.68
N LEU A 70 -5.26 12.04 -6.66
CA LEU A 70 -4.87 11.81 -5.27
C LEU A 70 -4.40 10.37 -5.04
N SER A 71 -5.16 9.41 -5.56
CA SER A 71 -4.80 7.99 -5.55
C SER A 71 -3.46 7.74 -6.27
N ALA A 72 -3.26 8.33 -7.45
CA ALA A 72 -2.04 8.18 -8.23
C ALA A 72 -0.81 8.75 -7.51
N ILE A 73 -0.94 9.90 -6.83
CA ILE A 73 0.12 10.47 -6.01
C ILE A 73 0.47 9.54 -4.84
N GLY A 74 -0.54 8.96 -4.17
CA GLY A 74 -0.33 7.98 -3.11
C GLY A 74 0.45 6.75 -3.61
N ALA A 75 0.09 6.22 -4.79
CA ALA A 75 0.79 5.10 -5.41
C ALA A 75 2.24 5.44 -5.80
N LEU A 76 2.47 6.63 -6.36
CA LEU A 76 3.82 7.09 -6.74
C LEU A 76 4.73 7.27 -5.53
N ILE A 77 4.23 7.86 -4.45
CA ILE A 77 4.99 8.02 -3.21
C ILE A 77 5.31 6.65 -2.62
N GLY A 78 4.31 5.75 -2.54
CA GLY A 78 4.49 4.39 -2.04
C GLY A 78 5.52 3.60 -2.85
N SER A 79 5.48 3.69 -4.18
CA SER A 79 6.42 2.98 -5.05
C SER A 79 7.84 3.51 -4.91
N LEU A 80 8.02 4.84 -4.81
CA LEU A 80 9.33 5.46 -4.63
C LEU A 80 9.96 5.08 -3.28
N ILE A 81 9.17 5.06 -2.20
CA ILE A 81 9.64 4.63 -0.88
C ILE A 81 10.02 3.15 -0.89
N SER A 82 9.21 2.29 -1.53
CA SER A 82 9.52 0.86 -1.66
C SER A 82 10.80 0.62 -2.45
N LEU A 83 11.03 1.39 -3.52
CA LEU A 83 12.25 1.34 -4.30
C LEU A 83 13.46 1.77 -3.46
N LEU A 84 13.32 2.84 -2.69
CA LEU A 84 14.35 3.32 -1.77
C LEU A 84 14.68 2.28 -0.68
N PHE A 85 13.66 1.61 -0.15
CA PHE A 85 13.85 0.52 0.82
C PHE A 85 14.69 -0.62 0.22
N MET A 86 14.40 -1.01 -1.02
CA MET A 86 15.15 -2.03 -1.74
C MET A 86 16.62 -1.63 -1.91
N PHE A 87 16.91 -0.38 -2.29
CA PHE A 87 18.28 0.11 -2.38
C PHE A 87 18.98 0.19 -1.02
N ALA A 88 18.26 0.58 0.04
CA ALA A 88 18.82 0.68 1.38
C ALA A 88 19.15 -0.69 2.00
N LYS A 89 18.39 -1.74 1.66
CA LYS A 89 18.61 -3.12 2.13
C LYS A 89 19.42 -4.00 1.17
N ALA A 90 19.75 -3.52 -0.03
CA ALA A 90 20.64 -4.21 -0.95
C ALA A 90 22.08 -4.52 -0.44
N PRO A 91 22.72 -3.70 0.45
CA PRO A 91 24.08 -3.99 0.88
C PRO A 91 24.17 -5.23 1.78
N ALA A 92 25.15 -6.10 1.47
CA ALA A 92 25.34 -7.40 2.14
C ALA A 92 25.79 -7.32 3.62
N TYR A 93 26.20 -6.14 4.10
CA TYR A 93 26.61 -5.93 5.49
C TYR A 93 25.45 -5.49 6.41
N THR A 94 24.23 -5.33 5.86
CA THR A 94 23.08 -4.92 6.67
C THR A 94 22.58 -6.10 7.49
N VAL A 95 22.40 -5.90 8.79
CA VAL A 95 21.77 -6.92 9.64
C VAL A 95 20.32 -7.11 9.18
N PRO A 96 19.90 -8.36 8.90
CA PRO A 96 18.54 -8.60 8.49
C PRO A 96 17.57 -8.14 9.58
N THR A 97 16.50 -7.46 9.18
CA THR A 97 15.53 -6.86 10.11
C THR A 97 14.22 -7.60 9.97
N GLY A 98 13.96 -8.58 10.83
CA GLY A 98 12.70 -9.31 10.80
C GLY A 98 12.87 -10.81 10.96
N SER A 99 11.78 -11.50 11.25
CA SER A 99 11.67 -12.95 11.30
C SER A 99 11.76 -13.51 9.89
N ALA A 100 12.56 -14.56 9.71
CA ALA A 100 12.71 -15.20 8.41
C ALA A 100 11.42 -15.94 8.07
N ILE A 101 10.72 -15.48 7.04
CA ILE A 101 9.58 -16.20 6.46
C ILE A 101 10.11 -16.94 5.24
N LEU A 102 10.04 -18.28 5.28
CA LEU A 102 10.61 -19.15 4.24
C LEU A 102 12.13 -18.97 4.02
N GLY A 103 12.88 -18.57 5.05
CA GLY A 103 14.33 -18.35 4.96
C GLY A 103 14.72 -17.04 4.26
N LEU A 104 13.76 -16.23 3.80
CA LEU A 104 14.00 -14.84 3.42
C LEU A 104 13.71 -13.93 4.62
N HIS A 105 14.69 -13.09 4.95
CA HIS A 105 14.45 -11.97 5.85
C HIS A 105 13.66 -10.88 5.14
N MET A 106 12.74 -10.28 5.89
CA MET A 106 11.93 -9.14 5.46
C MET A 106 12.71 -7.81 5.48
#